data_AF-A0A6J7U880-F1
#
_entry.id   AF-A0A6J7U880-F1
#
_cell.length_a   1.000
_cell.length_b   1.000
_cell.length_c   1.000
_cell.angle_alpha   90.00
_cell.angle_beta   90.00
_cell.angle_gamma   90.00
#
_symmetry.space_group_name_H-M   'P 1'
#
loop_
_entity.id
_entity.type
_entity.pdbx_description
1 polymer ?
#
loop_
_entity_poly.entity_id
_entity_poly.type
_entity_poly.pdbx_seq_one_letter_code
_entity_poly.pdbx_strand_id
1 'polypeptide(L)'
;MVILWRVATHLLTNQNEDKQVPLIRRLLYYRPMPTLSHMLWFNDQAEVDKYWDALTADGGTPGRCGWLKDKFGLSWQIIPKQLGECLGNPDPTRSAAAMNAMMGMSKLIVSELEAAVK
;
A
#
# COMPACT_ATOMS: atom_id res chain seq x y z
N MET A 1 -29.53 15.12 -4.23
CA MET A 1 -28.09 14.99 -4.50
C MET A 1 -27.19 15.21 -3.26
N VAL A 2 -27.65 14.88 -2.04
CA VAL A 2 -26.87 15.07 -0.79
C VAL A 2 -26.95 13.86 0.17
N ILE A 3 -27.89 12.93 -0.04
CA ILE A 3 -28.12 11.79 0.87
C ILE A 3 -27.14 10.62 0.60
N LEU A 4 -26.68 10.47 -0.64
CA LEU A 4 -25.76 9.38 -1.04
C LEU A 4 -24.34 9.53 -0.49
N TRP A 5 -23.92 10.74 -0.10
CA TRP A 5 -22.56 10.97 0.40
C TRP A 5 -22.37 10.43 1.82
N ARG A 6 -23.40 10.49 2.67
CA ARG A 6 -23.33 10.02 4.07
C ARG A 6 -23.26 8.49 4.21
N VAL A 7 -23.77 7.73 3.24
CA VAL A 7 -23.71 6.27 3.28
C VAL A 7 -22.35 5.75 2.79
N ALA A 8 -21.73 6.44 1.82
CA ALA A 8 -20.42 6.08 1.28
C ALA A 8 -19.29 6.27 2.31
N THR A 9 -19.35 7.32 3.15
CA THR A 9 -18.34 7.56 4.18
C THR A 9 -18.38 6.53 5.32
N HIS A 10 -19.52 5.85 5.53
CA HIS A 10 -19.67 4.86 6.59
C HIS A 10 -19.26 3.44 6.18
N LEU A 11 -19.17 3.16 4.87
CA LEU A 11 -18.73 1.87 4.34
C LEU A 11 -17.21 1.77 4.19
N LEU A 12 -16.52 2.92 4.06
CA LEU A 12 -15.06 2.97 3.91
C LEU A 12 -14.29 2.88 5.23
N THR A 13 -14.96 3.01 6.38
CA THR A 13 -14.34 2.90 7.71
C THR A 13 -14.34 1.47 8.27
N ASN A 14 -14.95 0.51 7.58
CA ASN A 14 -15.04 -0.86 8.08
C ASN A 14 -13.84 -1.69 7.55
N GLN A 15 -12.89 -1.95 8.46
CA GLN A 15 -11.61 -2.64 8.30
C GLN A 15 -11.77 -4.14 7.94
N ASN A 16 -12.44 -4.45 6.83
CA ASN A 16 -12.54 -5.81 6.31
C ASN A 16 -11.97 -5.86 4.89
N GLU A 17 -10.66 -6.10 4.81
CA GLU A 17 -9.86 -6.17 3.58
C GLU A 17 -10.40 -7.21 2.58
N ASP A 18 -10.97 -8.32 3.06
CA ASP A 18 -11.57 -9.38 2.24
C ASP A 18 -12.79 -8.94 1.41
N LYS A 19 -13.43 -7.83 1.76
CA LYS A 19 -14.59 -7.29 1.02
C LYS A 19 -14.25 -6.10 0.12
N GLN A 20 -13.05 -5.54 0.22
CA GLN A 20 -12.64 -4.36 -0.58
C GLN A 20 -12.30 -4.73 -2.02
N VAL A 21 -11.57 -5.83 -2.24
CA VAL A 21 -11.10 -6.22 -3.58
C VAL A 21 -12.25 -6.47 -4.57
N PRO A 22 -13.35 -7.16 -4.22
CA PRO A 22 -14.49 -7.37 -5.13
C PRO A 22 -15.30 -6.09 -5.38
N LEU A 23 -15.41 -5.21 -4.38
CA LEU A 23 -16.17 -3.95 -4.49
C LEU A 23 -15.44 -2.91 -5.35
N ILE A 24 -14.11 -2.83 -5.23
CA ILE A 24 -13.25 -2.02 -6.10
C ILE A 24 -13.40 -2.49 -7.55
N ARG A 25 -13.36 -3.82 -7.80
CA ARG A 25 -13.59 -4.37 -9.14
C ARG A 25 -14.95 -3.99 -9.76
N ARG A 26 -16.00 -3.83 -8.94
CA ARG A 26 -17.37 -3.54 -9.41
C ARG A 26 -17.64 -2.05 -9.68
N LEU A 27 -16.81 -1.15 -9.15
CA LEU A 27 -16.91 0.30 -9.34
C LEU A 27 -16.01 0.84 -10.48
N LEU A 28 -15.09 0.04 -11.02
CA LEU A 28 -14.07 0.44 -12.00
C LEU A 28 -14.52 0.37 -13.47
N TYR A 29 -15.72 0.88 -13.81
CA TYR A 29 -16.14 1.08 -15.21
C TYR A 29 -15.76 2.47 -15.75
N TYR A 30 -15.13 3.31 -14.93
CA TYR A 30 -14.68 4.65 -15.28
C TYR A 30 -13.14 4.70 -15.31
N ARG A 31 -12.58 5.25 -16.39
CA ARG A 31 -11.14 5.45 -16.61
C ARG A 31 -10.43 5.89 -15.32
N PRO A 32 -9.44 5.14 -14.79
CA PRO A 32 -8.82 5.48 -13.52
C PRO A 32 -8.17 6.86 -13.60
N MET A 33 -8.58 7.77 -12.73
CA MET A 33 -7.94 9.07 -12.58
C MET A 33 -6.53 8.85 -12.01
N PRO A 34 -5.49 9.49 -12.55
CA PRO A 34 -4.10 9.34 -12.08
C PRO A 34 -3.87 9.83 -10.64
N THR A 35 -4.91 10.35 -9.96
CA THR A 35 -4.84 10.96 -8.63
C THR A 35 -5.31 10.05 -7.50
N LEU A 36 -5.84 8.86 -7.78
CA LEU A 36 -6.27 7.92 -6.74
C LEU A 36 -5.17 6.88 -6.50
N SER A 37 -4.49 6.99 -5.37
CA SER A 37 -3.54 5.99 -4.86
C SER A 37 -4.19 5.18 -3.74
N HIS A 38 -4.09 3.85 -3.82
CA HIS A 38 -4.56 2.97 -2.75
C HIS A 38 -3.39 2.50 -1.89
N MET A 39 -3.46 2.81 -0.60
CA MET A 39 -2.48 2.38 0.40
C MET A 39 -3.05 1.15 1.12
N LEU A 40 -2.33 0.04 1.05
CA LEU A 40 -2.69 -1.22 1.70
C LEU A 40 -1.65 -1.52 2.79
N TRP A 41 -2.15 -1.86 3.97
CA TRP A 41 -1.32 -2.14 5.14
C TRP A 41 -1.30 -3.64 5.39
N PHE A 42 -0.12 -4.22 5.49
CA PHE A 42 0.03 -5.65 5.75
C PHE A 42 0.78 -5.91 7.05
N ASN A 43 0.43 -6.98 7.75
CA ASN A 43 1.12 -7.36 8.99
C ASN A 43 2.38 -8.17 8.70
N ASP A 44 2.34 -9.01 7.66
CA ASP A 44 3.38 -9.99 7.38
C ASP A 44 4.02 -9.81 6.00
N GLN A 45 5.30 -10.15 5.90
CA GLN A 45 6.04 -10.13 4.64
C GLN A 45 5.43 -11.07 3.59
N ALA A 46 4.85 -12.21 4.02
CA ALA A 46 4.22 -13.16 3.11
C ALA A 46 3.01 -12.57 2.38
N GLU A 47 2.24 -11.70 3.05
CA GLU A 47 1.13 -10.99 2.42
C GLU A 47 1.64 -9.92 1.45
N VAL A 48 2.63 -9.13 1.87
CA VAL A 48 3.32 -8.15 1.02
C VAL A 48 3.78 -8.80 -0.27
N ASP A 49 4.48 -9.93 -0.17
CA ASP A 49 5.00 -10.67 -1.32
C ASP A 49 3.87 -11.22 -2.20
N LYS A 50 2.84 -11.83 -1.60
CA LYS A 50 1.68 -12.35 -2.33
C LYS A 50 0.97 -11.27 -3.14
N TYR A 51 0.71 -10.10 -2.55
CA TYR A 51 0.02 -9.00 -3.26
C TYR A 51 0.94 -8.30 -4.26
N TRP A 52 2.22 -8.14 -3.92
CA TRP A 52 3.22 -7.59 -4.84
C TRP A 52 3.34 -8.44 -6.10
N ASP A 53 3.48 -9.75 -5.94
CA ASP A 53 3.60 -10.70 -7.04
C ASP A 53 2.29 -10.77 -7.85
N ALA A 54 1.13 -10.78 -7.18
CA ALA A 54 -0.17 -10.77 -7.87
C ALA A 54 -0.38 -9.50 -8.72
N LEU A 55 0.06 -8.34 -8.25
CA LEU A 55 -0.12 -7.07 -8.97
C LEU A 55 0.93 -6.87 -10.07
N THR A 56 2.11 -7.48 -9.95
CA THR A 56 3.18 -7.41 -10.96
C THR A 56 3.06 -8.49 -12.04
N ALA A 57 2.57 -9.69 -11.71
CA ALA A 57 2.45 -10.82 -12.63
C ALA A 57 1.58 -10.52 -13.88
N ASP A 58 0.58 -9.66 -13.73
CA ASP A 58 -0.42 -9.34 -14.76
C ASP A 58 -0.02 -8.17 -15.68
N GLY A 59 1.26 -7.78 -15.69
CA GLY A 59 1.78 -6.62 -16.44
C GLY A 59 1.87 -5.34 -15.61
N GLY A 60 1.91 -5.47 -14.29
CA GLY A 60 2.14 -4.35 -13.40
C GLY A 60 3.58 -3.85 -13.44
N THR A 61 3.77 -2.55 -13.25
CA THR A 61 5.11 -1.93 -13.19
C THR A 61 5.48 -1.65 -11.74
N PRO A 62 6.55 -2.26 -11.20
CA PRO A 62 7.03 -1.93 -9.87
C PRO A 62 7.58 -0.50 -9.85
N GLY A 63 7.24 0.23 -8.79
CA GLY A 63 7.71 1.57 -8.49
C GLY A 63 8.78 1.57 -7.39
N ARG A 64 8.98 2.74 -6.77
CA ARG A 64 9.90 2.93 -5.64
C ARG A 64 9.12 2.98 -4.33
N CYS A 65 9.75 2.64 -3.21
CA CYS A 65 9.19 2.80 -1.86
C CYS A 65 7.84 2.09 -1.66
N GLY A 66 7.68 0.87 -2.17
CA GLY A 66 6.44 0.10 -2.05
C GLY A 66 5.35 0.48 -3.05
N TRP A 67 5.61 1.43 -3.95
CA TRP A 67 4.68 1.77 -5.03
C TRP A 67 4.74 0.76 -6.15
N LEU A 68 3.59 0.53 -6.78
CA LEU A 68 3.48 -0.23 -8.02
C LEU A 68 2.24 0.23 -8.79
N LYS A 69 2.24 0.01 -10.09
CA LYS A 69 1.06 0.21 -10.95
C LYS A 69 0.58 -1.11 -11.48
N ASP A 70 -0.73 -1.35 -11.44
CA ASP A 70 -1.31 -2.52 -12.08
C ASP A 70 -1.49 -2.33 -13.60
N LYS A 71 -1.94 -3.37 -14.29
CA LYS A 71 -2.23 -3.35 -15.73
C LYS A 71 -3.31 -2.34 -16.15
N PHE A 72 -4.15 -1.89 -15.23
CA PHE A 72 -5.19 -0.91 -15.48
C PHE A 72 -4.70 0.53 -15.28
N GLY A 73 -3.45 0.71 -14.83
CA GLY A 73 -2.85 2.01 -14.54
C GLY A 73 -3.24 2.56 -13.16
N LEU A 74 -3.84 1.74 -12.29
CA LEU A 74 -4.10 2.11 -10.90
C LEU A 74 -2.80 2.08 -10.12
N SER A 75 -2.59 3.09 -9.28
CA SER A 75 -1.41 3.19 -8.43
C SER A 75 -1.70 2.60 -7.06
N TRP A 76 -0.91 1.60 -6.68
CA TRP A 76 -0.99 0.89 -5.43
C TRP A 76 0.27 1.15 -4.62
N GLN A 77 0.12 1.29 -3.30
CA GLN A 77 1.22 1.37 -2.37
C GLN A 77 1.06 0.27 -1.33
N ILE A 78 1.96 -0.70 -1.35
CA ILE A 78 2.00 -1.81 -0.41
C ILE A 78 2.93 -1.41 0.73
N ILE A 79 2.39 -1.28 1.94
CA ILE A 79 3.11 -0.82 3.13
C ILE A 79 3.02 -1.89 4.23
N PRO A 80 4.15 -2.46 4.69
CA PRO A 80 4.13 -3.27 5.91
C PRO A 80 3.97 -2.37 7.14
N LYS A 81 3.21 -2.83 8.15
CA LYS A 81 3.00 -2.06 9.39
C LYS A 81 4.30 -1.67 10.09
N GLN A 82 5.30 -2.55 10.04
CA GLN A 82 6.64 -2.34 10.61
C GLN A 82 7.32 -1.10 10.02
N LEU A 83 7.06 -0.74 8.75
CA LEU A 83 7.58 0.51 8.19
C LEU A 83 7.01 1.73 8.93
N GLY A 84 5.72 1.72 9.24
CA GLY A 84 5.07 2.79 9.99
C GLY A 84 5.64 2.94 11.41
N GLU A 85 5.92 1.82 12.07
CA GLU A 85 6.56 1.78 13.39
C GLU A 85 8.01 2.28 13.35
N CYS A 86 8.76 1.91 12.30
CA CYS A 86 10.14 2.33 12.09
C CYS A 86 10.25 3.84 11.80
N LEU A 87 9.39 4.37 10.92
CA LEU A 87 9.37 5.80 10.58
C LEU A 87 8.79 6.66 11.71
N GLY A 88 7.84 6.11 12.48
CA GLY A 88 7.24 6.76 13.65
C GLY A 88 8.08 6.69 14.92
N ASN A 89 9.31 6.16 14.84
CA ASN A 89 10.18 6.04 16.01
C ASN A 89 10.58 7.43 16.56
N PRO A 90 10.52 7.65 17.89
CA PRO A 90 10.94 8.92 18.50
C PRO A 90 12.43 9.22 18.34
N ASP A 91 13.28 8.21 18.06
CA ASP A 91 14.68 8.42 17.74
C ASP A 91 14.85 8.86 16.28
N PRO A 92 15.31 10.10 16.01
CA PRO A 92 15.48 10.63 14.66
C PRO A 92 16.55 9.90 13.85
N THR A 93 17.52 9.25 14.51
CA THR A 93 18.57 8.47 13.82
C THR A 93 17.97 7.21 13.22
N ARG A 94 17.12 6.55 13.99
CA ARG A 94 16.44 5.30 13.62
C ARG A 94 15.40 5.54 12.52
N SER A 95 14.58 6.58 12.65
CA SER A 95 13.61 6.95 11.61
C SER A 95 14.29 7.39 10.30
N ALA A 96 15.40 8.12 10.37
CA ALA A 96 16.21 8.45 9.19
C ALA A 96 16.83 7.22 8.52
N ALA A 97 17.30 6.23 9.30
CA ALA A 97 17.83 4.98 8.76
C ALA A 97 16.74 4.14 8.06
N ALA A 98 15.55 4.04 8.66
CA ALA A 98 14.39 3.42 8.03
C ALA A 98 14.01 4.11 6.72
N MET A 99 14.02 5.45 6.70
CA MET A 99 13.69 6.24 5.52
C MET A 99 14.72 6.06 4.40
N ASN A 100 16.01 6.00 4.73
CA ASN A 100 17.08 5.72 3.78
C ASN A 100 16.95 4.31 3.18
N ALA A 101 16.67 3.31 4.02
CA ALA A 101 16.43 1.93 3.57
C ALA A 101 15.22 1.89 2.61
N MET A 102 14.11 2.52 2.98
CA MET A 102 12.91 2.62 2.14
C MET A 102 13.18 3.26 0.77
N MET A 103 13.99 4.32 0.70
CA MET A 103 14.30 5.01 -0.57
C MET A 103 15.13 4.17 -1.54
N GLY A 104 15.91 3.22 -1.02
CA GLY A 104 16.73 2.28 -1.81
C GLY A 104 15.93 1.09 -2.34
N MET A 105 14.72 0.86 -1.84
CA MET A 105 13.92 -0.32 -2.14
C MET A 105 12.78 -0.01 -3.11
N SER A 106 12.53 -0.92 -4.04
CA SER A 106 11.28 -0.96 -4.80
C SER A 106 10.19 -1.63 -4.00
N LYS A 107 10.42 -2.90 -3.61
CA LYS A 107 9.55 -3.65 -2.70
C LYS A 107 10.05 -3.48 -1.27
N LEU A 108 9.14 -3.18 -0.34
CA LEU A 108 9.50 -3.04 1.08
C LEU A 108 9.69 -4.42 1.69
N ILE A 109 10.87 -4.62 2.30
CA ILE A 109 11.22 -5.85 2.99
C ILE A 109 11.34 -5.53 4.49
N VAL A 110 10.46 -6.14 5.29
CA VAL A 110 10.36 -5.91 6.73
C VAL A 110 11.69 -6.18 7.44
N SER A 111 12.36 -7.29 7.14
CA SER A 111 13.63 -7.65 7.77
C SER A 111 14.75 -6.64 7.49
N GLU A 112 14.79 -6.04 6.31
CA GLU A 112 15.80 -5.02 5.96
C GLU A 112 15.48 -3.68 6.64
N LEU A 113 14.20 -3.32 6.76
CA LEU A 113 13.76 -2.14 7.50
C LEU A 113 14.09 -2.25 8.99
N GLU A 114 13.81 -3.40 9.60
CA GLU A 114 14.15 -3.68 11.00
C GLU A 114 15.67 -3.68 11.21
N ALA A 115 16.44 -4.26 10.28
CA ALA A 115 17.90 -4.25 10.33
C ALA A 115 18.49 -2.85 10.22
N ALA A 116 17.88 -1.97 9.42
CA ALA A 116 18.33 -0.57 9.29
C ALA A 116 18.06 0.26 10.56
N VAL A 117 17.06 -0.14 11.34
CA VAL A 117 16.66 0.54 12.59
C VAL A 117 17.33 -0.06 13.82
N LYS A 118 17.97 -1.21 13.70
CA LYS A 118 18.59 -1.92 14.83
C LYS A 118 19.83 -1.21 15.35
#